data_AF-A0A3R6Y1K7-F1
#
_entry.id   AF-A0A3R6Y1K7-F1
#
_cell.length_a   1.000
_cell.length_b   1.000
_cell.length_c   1.000
_cell.angle_alpha   90.00
_cell.angle_beta   90.00
_cell.angle_gamma   90.00
#
_symmetry.space_group_name_H-M   'P 1'
#
loop_
_entity.id
_entity.type
_entity.pdbx_description
1 polymer ?
#
loop_
_entity_poly.entity_id
_entity_poly.type
_entity_poly.pdbx_seq_one_letter_code
_entity_poly.pdbx_strand_id
1 'polypeptide(L)'
;MRDSDGDGLTNGQELGDPCCIWTKGAIPNQTVGLSDPGLGTSARNKTDATIACPEKSHAMSLEAFTPPSLLFLVGMAFVGMAFVEI
;
A
#
# COMPACT_ATOMS: atom_id res chain seq x y z
N MET A 1 3.34 6.43 11.13
CA MET A 1 2.06 6.61 11.83
C MET A 1 2.37 6.85 13.30
N ARG A 2 1.63 7.74 13.98
CA ARG A 2 1.84 8.11 15.39
C ARG A 2 0.77 7.41 16.23
N ASP A 3 1.16 6.91 17.39
CA ASP A 3 0.30 6.53 18.52
C ASP A 3 0.62 7.56 19.63
N SER A 4 -0.36 8.39 19.97
CA SER A 4 -0.15 9.58 20.80
C SER A 4 -0.35 9.31 22.30
N ASP A 5 -1.11 8.30 22.65
CA ASP A 5 -1.49 7.98 24.04
C ASP A 5 -1.01 6.59 24.51
N GLY A 6 -0.44 5.79 23.61
CA GLY A 6 0.24 4.52 23.90
C GLY A 6 -0.71 3.34 24.07
N ASP A 7 -1.95 3.42 23.56
CA ASP A 7 -2.94 2.36 23.67
C ASP A 7 -2.74 1.22 22.65
N GLY A 8 -1.80 1.40 21.72
CA GLY A 8 -1.47 0.47 20.65
C GLY A 8 -2.26 0.68 19.35
N LEU A 9 -2.97 1.80 19.21
CA LEU A 9 -3.59 2.26 17.98
C LEU A 9 -2.89 3.53 17.49
N THR A 10 -2.85 3.71 16.18
CA THR A 10 -2.35 4.96 15.59
C THR A 10 -3.47 5.99 15.50
N ASN A 11 -3.14 7.28 15.53
CA ASN A 11 -4.13 8.36 15.43
C ASN A 11 -5.03 8.23 14.19
N GLY A 12 -4.50 7.67 13.08
CA GLY A 12 -5.30 7.36 11.89
C GLY A 12 -6.31 6.24 12.13
N GLN A 13 -5.88 5.13 12.74
CA GLN A 13 -6.76 4.03 13.14
C GLN A 13 -7.87 4.49 14.10
N GLU A 14 -7.56 5.41 15.00
CA GLU A 14 -8.50 5.95 15.99
C GLU A 14 -9.55 6.89 15.37
N LEU A 15 -9.10 7.76 14.46
CA LEU A 15 -9.94 8.73 13.77
C LEU A 15 -10.65 8.17 12.52
N GLY A 16 -10.51 6.85 12.28
CA GLY A 16 -11.23 6.14 11.23
C GLY A 16 -10.57 6.19 9.85
N ASP A 17 -9.30 6.57 9.78
CA ASP A 17 -8.45 6.49 8.60
C ASP A 17 -7.23 5.59 8.88
N PRO A 18 -7.43 4.26 9.02
CA PRO A 18 -6.33 3.31 9.22
C PRO A 18 -5.33 3.29 8.05
N CYS A 19 -5.73 3.83 6.88
CA CYS A 19 -4.95 3.83 5.66
C CYS A 19 -4.17 5.12 5.42
N CYS A 20 -4.37 6.14 6.25
CA CYS A 20 -3.74 7.45 6.11
C CYS A 20 -4.01 8.07 4.72
N ILE A 21 -5.21 7.87 4.16
CA ILE A 21 -5.62 8.38 2.85
C ILE A 21 -6.68 9.48 2.93
N TRP A 22 -7.17 9.79 4.14
CA TRP A 22 -8.19 10.80 4.32
C TRP A 22 -7.67 12.18 3.92
N THR A 23 -8.54 12.96 3.29
CA THR A 23 -8.27 14.33 2.86
C THR A 23 -9.38 15.26 3.33
N LYS A 24 -9.06 16.55 3.49
CA LYS A 24 -10.00 17.55 3.99
C LYS A 24 -11.26 17.59 3.12
N GLY A 25 -12.43 17.40 3.74
CA GLY A 25 -13.73 17.38 3.05
C GLY A 25 -14.17 15.99 2.58
N ALA A 26 -13.32 14.97 2.68
CA ALA A 26 -13.70 13.59 2.48
C ALA A 26 -14.32 12.99 3.75
N ILE A 27 -15.04 11.88 3.59
CA ILE A 27 -15.48 11.03 4.71
C ILE A 27 -14.37 10.00 4.97
N PRO A 28 -13.93 9.81 6.23
CA PRO A 28 -12.96 8.77 6.57
C PRO A 28 -13.50 7.37 6.30
N ASN A 29 -12.60 6.39 6.17
CA ASN A 29 -12.96 5.00 5.89
C ASN A 29 -13.89 4.39 6.95
N GLN A 30 -13.85 4.92 8.17
CA GLN A 30 -14.72 4.53 9.26
C GLN A 30 -15.24 5.76 10.00
N THR A 31 -16.51 5.71 10.39
CA THR A 31 -17.17 6.77 11.16
C THR A 31 -17.81 6.27 12.45
N VAL A 32 -17.67 4.98 12.75
CA VAL A 32 -18.30 4.33 13.90
C VAL A 32 -17.25 3.79 14.85
N GLY A 33 -17.52 3.90 16.15
CA GLY A 33 -16.65 3.36 17.21
C GLY A 33 -15.27 4.02 17.28
N LEU A 34 -15.14 5.31 16.93
CA LEU A 34 -13.90 6.09 16.98
C LEU A 34 -13.40 6.30 18.43
N SER A 35 -12.14 6.71 18.58
CA SER A 35 -11.49 7.02 19.86
C SER A 35 -10.81 8.40 19.86
N ASP A 36 -10.54 8.93 21.06
CA ASP A 36 -9.73 10.15 21.24
C ASP A 36 -8.23 9.79 21.27
N PRO A 37 -7.43 10.26 20.29
CA PRO A 37 -6.02 9.90 20.16
C PRO A 37 -5.10 10.48 21.24
N GLY A 38 -5.63 11.34 22.12
CA GLY A 38 -4.88 11.89 23.25
C GLY A 38 -5.18 11.17 24.56
N LEU A 39 -6.07 10.18 24.58
CA LEU A 39 -6.63 9.61 25.79
C LEU A 39 -6.74 8.09 25.70
N GLY A 40 -5.75 7.37 26.23
CA GLY A 40 -5.71 5.91 26.14
C GLY A 40 -6.83 5.16 26.89
N THR A 41 -7.64 5.86 27.70
CA THR A 41 -8.87 5.29 28.27
C THR A 41 -10.06 5.34 27.31
N SER A 42 -9.94 6.10 26.23
CA SER A 42 -10.89 6.18 25.13
C SER A 42 -10.63 5.12 24.06
N ALA A 43 -10.09 3.95 24.40
CA ALA A 43 -9.70 2.97 23.39
C ALA A 43 -10.90 2.41 22.58
N ARG A 44 -10.73 2.31 21.26
CA ARG A 44 -11.63 1.56 20.39
C ARG A 44 -11.16 0.11 20.22
N ASN A 45 -12.04 -0.75 19.71
CA ASN A 45 -11.69 -2.15 19.47
C ASN A 45 -10.61 -2.26 18.37
N LYS A 46 -9.48 -2.89 18.71
CA LYS A 46 -8.30 -3.02 17.84
C LYS A 46 -8.58 -3.81 16.55
N THR A 47 -9.48 -4.79 16.62
CA THR A 47 -9.87 -5.56 15.42
C THR A 47 -10.63 -4.69 14.44
N ASP A 48 -11.45 -3.77 14.93
CA ASP A 48 -12.25 -2.88 14.09
C ASP A 48 -11.33 -1.83 13.45
N ALA A 49 -10.24 -1.48 14.13
CA ALA A 49 -9.22 -0.56 13.62
C ALA A 49 -8.23 -1.20 12.62
N THR A 50 -8.31 -2.52 12.41
CA THR A 50 -7.45 -3.27 11.48
C THR A 50 -8.22 -3.52 10.19
N ILE A 51 -8.25 -2.53 9.30
CA ILE A 51 -8.74 -2.68 7.93
C ILE A 51 -7.58 -2.95 6.97
N ALA A 52 -7.80 -3.85 6.01
CA ALA A 52 -6.92 -3.99 4.86
C ALA A 52 -6.97 -2.71 4.04
N CYS A 53 -5.90 -1.94 4.10
CA CYS A 53 -5.77 -0.77 3.27
C CYS A 53 -5.52 -1.22 1.83
N PRO A 54 -6.04 -0.49 0.82
CA PRO A 54 -5.50 -0.63 -0.52
C PRO A 54 -4.04 -0.28 -0.34
N GLU A 55 -3.22 -1.32 -0.33
CA GLU A 55 -1.81 -1.18 -0.05
C GLU A 55 -1.32 -0.04 -0.95
N LYS A 56 -0.38 0.78 -0.46
CA LYS A 56 0.76 0.96 -1.34
C LYS A 56 1.23 -0.45 -1.58
N SER A 57 0.67 -1.12 -2.57
CA SER A 57 1.16 -2.41 -2.95
C SER A 57 2.61 -2.03 -3.22
N HIS A 58 3.51 -2.62 -2.45
CA HIS A 58 4.60 -3.25 -3.16
C HIS A 58 3.83 -4.09 -4.16
N ALA A 59 3.59 -3.50 -5.34
CA ALA A 59 3.25 -4.26 -6.50
C ALA A 59 4.29 -5.36 -6.39
N MET A 60 3.82 -6.57 -6.13
CA MET A 60 4.56 -7.71 -6.60
C MET A 60 4.65 -7.40 -8.09
N SER A 61 5.72 -6.70 -8.45
CA SER A 61 6.00 -6.28 -9.79
C SER A 61 6.23 -7.61 -10.45
N LEU A 62 5.25 -8.07 -11.21
CA LEU A 62 5.37 -9.27 -12.03
C LEU A 62 6.36 -9.02 -13.18
N GLU A 63 7.05 -7.87 -13.19
CA GLU A 63 8.08 -7.54 -14.14
C GLU A 63 9.42 -8.18 -13.72
N ALA A 64 9.74 -9.25 -14.44
CA ALA A 64 11.09 -9.66 -14.80
C ALA A 64 11.95 -10.35 -13.73
N PHE A 65 11.68 -11.65 -13.53
CA PHE A 65 12.78 -12.61 -13.37
C PHE A 65 13.53 -12.74 -14.72
N THR A 66 14.28 -11.72 -15.13
CA THR A 66 15.29 -11.87 -16.19
C THR A 66 16.67 -11.82 -15.55
N PRO A 67 17.36 -12.96 -15.38
CA PRO A 67 18.74 -12.94 -14.91
C PRO A 67 19.64 -12.31 -15.99
N PRO A 68 20.46 -11.29 -15.66
CA PRO A 68 21.39 -10.74 -16.62
C PRO A 68 22.58 -11.69 -16.79
N SER A 69 22.79 -12.08 -18.05
CA SER A 69 24.09 -12.43 -18.64
C SER A 69 24.70 -13.77 -18.23
N LEU A 70 24.56 -14.77 -19.11
CA LEU A 70 25.68 -15.64 -19.49
C LEU A 70 25.36 -16.31 -20.84
N LEU A 71 25.60 -15.54 -21.91
CA LEU A 71 26.51 -15.93 -22.99
C LEU A 71 26.72 -17.45 -23.19
N PHE A 72 25.70 -18.20 -23.61
CA PHE A 72 25.89 -19.58 -24.11
C PHE A 72 24.94 -19.88 -25.29
N LEU A 73 25.51 -19.62 -26.47
CA LEU A 73 25.56 -20.54 -27.62
C LEU A 73 24.27 -21.00 -28.33
N VAL A 74 24.17 -20.50 -29.57
CA VAL A 74 23.60 -21.10 -30.79
C VAL A 74 22.10 -20.95 -31.03
N GLY A 75 21.78 -20.21 -32.10
CA GLY A 75 20.56 -20.44 -32.88
C GLY A 75 19.81 -19.19 -33.33
N MET A 76 20.44 -18.34 -34.16
CA MET A 76 19.71 -17.37 -34.99
C MET A 76 18.65 -18.09 -35.83
N ALA A 77 17.37 -17.82 -35.58
CA ALA A 77 16.29 -18.06 -36.53
C ALA A 77 15.54 -16.74 -36.74
N PHE A 78 15.83 -16.15 -37.89
CA PHE A 78 15.21 -14.99 -38.50
C PHE A 78 13.69 -15.11 -38.60
N VAL A 79 12.95 -14.06 -38.21
CA VAL A 79 11.85 -13.39 -38.93
C VAL A 79 11.65 -12.06 -38.20
N GLY A 80 11.63 -10.86 -38.76
CA GLY A 80 11.58 -10.37 -40.14
C GLY A 80 10.80 -9.05 -40.11
N MET A 81 11.33 -8.01 -40.80
CA MET A 81 10.68 -6.75 -41.23
C MET A 81 9.99 -5.88 -40.16
N ALA A 82 10.01 -4.56 -40.16
CA ALA A 82 10.60 -3.51 -40.97
C ALA A 82 10.31 -2.21 -40.19
N PHE A 83 11.23 -1.26 -40.12
CA PHE A 83 10.84 0.14 -40.07
C PHE A 83 11.81 0.94 -40.92
N VAL A 84 11.20 1.64 -41.85
CA VAL A 84 11.73 2.35 -43.01
C VAL A 84 12.07 3.79 -42.59
N GLU A 85 13.12 4.37 -43.19
CA GLU A 85 13.34 5.77 -43.62
C GLU A 85 12.82 6.94 -42.73
N ILE A 86 13.55 8.00 -42.35
CA ILE A 86 14.82 8.66 -42.75
C ILE A 86 15.45 9.26 -41.48
#